data_AF-A0A957PAS9-F1
#
_entry.id   AF-A0A957PAS9-F1
#
_cell.length_a   1.000
_cell.length_b   1.000
_cell.length_c   1.000
_cell.angle_alpha   90.00
_cell.angle_beta   90.00
_cell.angle_gamma   90.00
#
_symmetry.space_group_name_H-M   'P 1'
#
loop_
_entity.id
_entity.type
_entity.pdbx_description
1 polymer ?
#
loop_
_entity_poly.entity_id
_entity_poly.type
_entity_poly.pdbx_seq_one_letter_code
_entity_poly.pdbx_strand_id
1 'polypeptide(L)'
;VITVTVTDNVTYTAYFEANAPDTFTLTTNVVGNGSVSVNPSGPYTSGAQVQLTAMPDDGWRFVRWESSQAALGEQATESTIMLTVTADATYTAHFSQVEPPPSNEMYLPLIKN
;
A
#
# COMPACT_ATOMS: atom_id res chain seq x y z
N VAL A 1 -45.39 19.99 3.50
CA VAL A 1 -46.20 19.50 4.64
C VAL A 1 -47.28 18.61 4.06
N ILE A 2 -47.29 17.32 4.40
CA ILE A 2 -48.33 16.37 3.98
C ILE A 2 -49.31 16.23 5.15
N THR A 3 -50.60 16.48 4.91
CA THR A 3 -51.67 16.30 5.91
C THR A 3 -52.41 14.99 5.63
N VAL A 4 -52.32 14.04 6.54
CA VAL A 4 -53.03 12.75 6.48
C VAL A 4 -54.13 12.74 7.54
N THR A 5 -55.38 12.51 7.14
CA THR A 5 -56.50 12.31 8.06
C THR A 5 -56.60 10.81 8.38
N VAL A 6 -56.29 10.42 9.62
CA VAL A 6 -56.29 9.01 10.04
C VAL A 6 -57.70 8.65 10.53
N THR A 7 -58.41 7.80 9.79
CA THR A 7 -59.76 7.32 10.14
C THR A 7 -59.79 5.87 10.61
N ASP A 8 -58.68 5.14 10.52
CA ASP A 8 -58.54 3.73 10.92
C ASP A 8 -57.07 3.40 11.29
N ASN A 9 -56.81 2.19 11.79
CA ASN A 9 -55.47 1.71 12.10
C ASN A 9 -54.64 1.62 10.81
N VAL A 10 -53.66 2.53 10.64
CA VAL A 10 -52.74 2.51 9.49
C VAL A 10 -51.37 2.00 9.92
N THR A 11 -50.89 0.98 9.23
CA THR A 11 -49.53 0.45 9.41
C THR A 11 -48.64 0.99 8.30
N TYR A 12 -47.55 1.66 8.66
CA TYR A 12 -46.52 2.10 7.72
C TYR A 12 -45.31 1.18 7.83
N THR A 13 -44.81 0.71 6.69
CA THR A 13 -43.57 -0.07 6.61
C THR A 13 -42.50 0.79 5.96
N ALA A 14 -41.40 1.03 6.69
CA ALA A 14 -40.22 1.66 6.12
C ALA A 14 -39.35 0.60 5.44
N TYR A 15 -38.89 0.90 4.23
CA TYR A 15 -37.89 0.11 3.51
C TYR A 15 -36.56 0.86 3.55
N PHE A 16 -35.49 0.16 3.94
CA PHE A 16 -34.14 0.68 3.95
C PHE A 16 -33.31 -0.09 2.92
N GLU A 17 -32.58 0.63 2.07
CA GLU A 17 -31.54 0.06 1.23
C GLU A 17 -30.19 0.19 1.95
N ALA A 18 -29.36 -0.84 1.88
CA ALA A 18 -28.00 -0.76 2.40
C ALA A 18 -27.15 0.08 1.43
N ASN A 19 -26.50 1.13 1.94
CA ASN A 19 -25.49 1.83 1.17
C ASN A 19 -24.36 0.85 0.83
N ALA A 20 -23.84 0.91 -0.40
CA ALA A 20 -22.62 0.18 -0.74
C ALA A 20 -21.52 0.56 0.25
N PRO A 21 -20.69 -0.39 0.73
CA PRO A 21 -19.59 -0.06 1.63
C PRO A 21 -18.66 0.93 0.94
N ASP A 22 -18.22 1.97 1.64
CA ASP A 22 -17.18 2.87 1.15
C ASP A 22 -15.91 2.04 0.92
N THR A 23 -15.50 1.92 -0.35
CA THR A 23 -14.27 1.25 -0.74
C THR A 23 -13.19 2.26 -1.05
N PHE A 24 -11.98 2.00 -0.58
CA PHE A 24 -10.78 2.76 -0.86
C PHE A 24 -9.91 2.06 -1.89
N THR A 25 -9.14 2.87 -2.58
CA THR A 25 -8.17 2.48 -3.60
C THR A 25 -6.75 2.61 -3.05
N LEU A 26 -5.93 1.59 -3.33
CA LEU A 26 -4.51 1.61 -3.02
C LEU A 26 -3.72 1.54 -4.33
N THR A 27 -2.93 2.56 -4.58
CA THR A 27 -2.08 2.65 -5.78
C THR A 27 -0.62 2.46 -5.40
N THR A 28 0.11 1.67 -6.19
CA THR A 28 1.55 1.45 -6.00
C THR A 28 2.33 1.95 -7.21
N ASN A 29 3.44 2.65 -6.95
CA ASN A 29 4.38 3.15 -7.95
C ASN A 29 5.80 2.63 -7.66
N VAL A 30 6.66 2.67 -8.68
CA VAL A 30 8.06 2.26 -8.59
C VAL A 30 8.96 3.36 -9.15
N VAL A 31 10.03 3.67 -8.43
CA VAL A 31 11.16 4.48 -8.90
C VAL A 31 12.42 3.61 -8.87
N GLY A 32 13.13 3.51 -9.98
CA GLY A 32 14.23 2.54 -10.16
C GLY A 32 13.75 1.25 -10.84
N ASN A 33 14.44 0.13 -10.62
CA ASN A 33 14.03 -1.19 -11.13
C ASN A 33 13.71 -2.15 -9.98
N GLY A 34 12.59 -2.84 -10.14
CA GLY A 34 11.95 -3.69 -9.15
C GLY A 34 10.43 -3.71 -9.35
N SER A 35 9.74 -4.40 -8.45
CA SER A 35 8.28 -4.53 -8.46
C SER A 35 7.70 -4.41 -7.06
N VAL A 36 6.38 -4.21 -6.99
CA VAL A 36 5.63 -4.17 -5.74
C VAL A 36 4.52 -5.20 -5.79
N SER A 37 4.50 -6.10 -4.82
CA SER A 37 3.41 -7.03 -4.58
C SER A 37 2.44 -6.47 -3.53
N VAL A 38 1.15 -6.68 -3.74
CA VAL A 38 0.05 -6.21 -2.88
C VAL A 38 -0.80 -7.40 -2.46
N ASN A 39 -0.98 -7.60 -1.15
CA ASN A 39 -1.77 -8.72 -0.63
C ASN A 39 -2.59 -8.33 0.62
N PRO A 40 -3.93 -8.47 0.61
CA PRO A 40 -4.77 -8.83 -0.53
C PRO A 40 -4.84 -7.71 -1.58
N SER A 41 -5.15 -8.08 -2.83
CA SER A 41 -5.48 -7.12 -3.89
C SER A 41 -6.99 -6.95 -4.00
N GLY A 42 -7.45 -5.76 -4.35
CA GLY A 42 -8.87 -5.48 -4.59
C GLY A 42 -9.34 -4.16 -3.99
N PRO A 43 -10.66 -3.91 -3.98
CA PRO A 43 -11.22 -2.77 -3.26
C PRO A 43 -11.11 -3.02 -1.74
N TYR A 44 -10.70 -1.99 -1.00
CA TYR A 44 -10.44 -2.09 0.43
C TYR A 44 -11.54 -1.40 1.23
N THR A 45 -12.08 -2.05 2.25
CA THR A 45 -12.93 -1.34 3.21
C THR A 45 -12.08 -0.60 4.24
N SER A 46 -12.66 0.41 4.91
CA SER A 46 -12.01 1.02 6.06
C SER A 46 -11.57 -0.02 7.09
N GLY A 47 -10.33 0.08 7.57
CA GLY A 47 -9.73 -0.86 8.51
C GLY A 47 -9.15 -2.13 7.88
N ALA A 48 -9.23 -2.31 6.55
CA ALA A 48 -8.61 -3.45 5.88
C ALA A 48 -7.09 -3.43 6.08
N GLN A 49 -6.51 -4.60 6.36
CA GLN A 49 -5.07 -4.77 6.47
C GLN A 49 -4.50 -5.24 5.13
N VAL A 50 -3.49 -4.53 4.64
CA VAL A 50 -2.83 -4.81 3.36
C VAL A 50 -1.33 -4.88 3.58
N GLN A 51 -0.72 -5.91 3.04
CA GLN A 51 0.72 -6.08 2.96
C GLN A 51 1.23 -5.57 1.62
N LEU A 52 2.24 -4.70 1.65
CA LEU A 52 3.04 -4.35 0.49
C LEU A 52 4.42 -4.95 0.62
N THR A 53 4.94 -5.53 -0.47
CA THR A 53 6.29 -6.09 -0.53
C THR A 53 7.01 -5.53 -1.76
N ALA A 54 8.12 -4.83 -1.54
CA ALA A 54 9.03 -4.36 -2.58
C ALA A 54 10.04 -5.46 -2.93
N MET A 55 10.10 -5.80 -4.21
CA MET A 55 10.97 -6.84 -4.77
C MET A 55 11.95 -6.18 -5.74
N PRO A 56 13.22 -5.93 -5.32
CA PRO A 56 14.22 -5.38 -6.22
C PRO A 56 14.59 -6.38 -7.32
N ASP A 57 14.89 -5.87 -8.51
CA ASP A 57 15.45 -6.67 -9.61
C ASP A 57 16.95 -6.94 -9.39
N ASP A 58 17.53 -7.84 -10.19
CA ASP A 58 18.95 -8.17 -10.12
C ASP A 58 19.84 -6.93 -10.27
N GLY A 59 20.76 -6.75 -9.31
CA GLY A 59 21.64 -5.58 -9.26
C GLY A 59 20.98 -4.33 -8.69
N TRP A 60 19.78 -4.42 -8.12
CA TRP A 60 19.11 -3.33 -7.41
C TRP A 60 18.87 -3.68 -5.94
N ARG A 61 18.68 -2.67 -5.10
CA ARG A 61 18.24 -2.80 -3.71
C ARG A 61 17.09 -1.86 -3.43
N PHE A 62 16.19 -2.28 -2.55
CA PHE A 62 15.15 -1.41 -2.01
C PHE A 62 15.77 -0.34 -1.11
N VAL A 63 15.30 0.90 -1.24
CA VAL A 63 15.79 2.06 -0.50
C VAL A 63 14.80 2.47 0.59
N ARG A 64 13.55 2.77 0.19
CA ARG A 64 12.50 3.27 1.09
C ARG A 64 11.13 3.24 0.43
N TRP A 65 10.10 3.21 1.26
CA TRP A 65 8.75 3.57 0.86
C TRP A 65 8.53 5.07 0.98
N GLU A 66 7.81 5.62 0.03
CA GLU A 66 7.29 6.99 0.08
C GLU A 66 5.78 6.95 -0.01
N SER A 67 5.09 7.63 0.90
CA SER A 67 3.64 7.75 0.91
C SER A 67 3.25 9.20 0.67
N SER A 68 2.22 9.41 -0.14
CA SER A 68 1.54 10.70 -0.28
C SER A 68 0.73 11.09 0.96
N GLN A 69 0.50 10.15 1.87
CA GLN A 69 -0.22 10.35 3.12
C GLN A 69 0.68 10.13 4.34
N ALA A 70 0.44 10.90 5.40
CA ALA A 70 1.16 10.81 6.69
C ALA A 70 1.02 9.45 7.42
N ALA A 71 0.29 8.49 6.85
CA ALA A 71 0.05 7.16 7.42
C ALA A 71 1.33 6.31 7.54
N LEU A 72 2.32 6.52 6.66
CA LEU A 72 3.67 6.04 6.92
C LEU A 72 4.42 7.16 7.62
N GLY A 73 4.77 6.93 8.90
CA GLY A 73 5.82 7.69 9.56
C GLY A 73 7.05 7.73 8.64
N GLU A 74 7.75 8.87 8.64
CA GLU A 74 8.80 9.19 7.70
C GLU A 74 9.78 8.01 7.50
N GLN A 75 9.70 7.38 6.32
CA GLN A 75 10.61 6.34 5.82
C GLN A 75 10.49 4.94 6.49
N ALA A 76 9.54 4.13 6.03
CA ALA A 76 9.64 2.69 6.23
C ALA A 76 10.76 2.13 5.34
N THR A 77 11.86 1.70 5.98
CA THR A 77 13.03 1.09 5.32
C THR A 77 12.91 -0.43 5.19
N GLU A 78 11.90 -1.03 5.81
CA GLU A 78 11.55 -2.43 5.62
C GLU A 78 10.95 -2.64 4.22
N SER A 79 11.46 -3.62 3.47
CA SER A 79 10.95 -3.95 2.13
C SER A 79 9.52 -4.48 2.16
N THR A 80 9.06 -4.98 3.31
CA THR A 80 7.68 -5.41 3.53
C THR A 80 7.03 -4.56 4.61
N ILE A 81 5.85 -4.01 4.32
CA ILE A 81 5.11 -3.17 5.26
C ILE A 81 3.65 -3.64 5.37
N MET A 82 3.10 -3.54 6.58
CA MET A 82 1.68 -3.75 6.86
C MET A 82 0.98 -2.40 7.01
N LEU A 83 -0.13 -2.23 6.30
CA LEU A 83 -0.90 -1.00 6.23
C LEU A 83 -2.33 -1.24 6.66
N THR A 84 -2.91 -0.24 7.32
CA THR A 84 -4.36 -0.19 7.57
C THR A 84 -4.96 0.83 6.61
N VAL A 85 -5.87 0.40 5.75
CA VAL A 85 -6.51 1.28 4.78
C VAL A 85 -7.62 2.06 5.47
N THR A 86 -7.45 3.37 5.57
CA THR A 86 -8.43 4.30 6.15
C THR A 86 -8.92 5.37 5.17
N ALA A 87 -8.20 5.52 4.06
CA ALA A 87 -8.48 6.43 2.96
C ALA A 87 -7.77 5.94 1.68
N ASP A 88 -8.08 6.55 0.54
CA ASP A 88 -7.31 6.36 -0.68
C ASP A 88 -5.85 6.73 -0.46
N ALA A 89 -4.94 5.86 -0.89
CA ALA A 89 -3.52 6.03 -0.63
C ALA A 89 -2.67 5.62 -1.84
N THR A 90 -1.55 6.33 -2.01
CA THR A 90 -0.53 6.01 -3.01
C THR A 90 0.82 5.81 -2.34
N TYR A 91 1.44 4.65 -2.60
CA TYR A 91 2.76 4.25 -2.10
C TYR A 91 3.75 4.09 -3.24
N THR A 92 4.95 4.64 -3.09
CA THR A 92 6.02 4.56 -4.08
C THR A 92 7.21 3.81 -3.49
N ALA A 93 7.61 2.72 -4.12
CA ALA A 93 8.84 1.99 -3.79
C ALA A 93 10.03 2.62 -4.53
N HIS A 94 11.05 3.01 -3.78
CA HIS A 94 12.31 3.49 -4.36
C HIS A 94 13.37 2.39 -4.34
N PHE A 95 14.02 2.19 -5.47
CA PHE A 95 15.12 1.25 -5.66
C PHE A 95 16.38 1.97 -6.15
N SER A 96 17.55 1.48 -5.76
CA SER A 96 18.84 1.97 -6.26
C SER A 96 19.69 0.83 -6.79
N GLN A 97 20.47 1.08 -7.84
CA GLN A 97 21.44 0.11 -8.34
C GLN A 97 22.49 -0.18 -7.25
N VAL A 98 22.85 -1.45 -7.10
CA VAL A 98 23.98 -1.90 -6.29
C VAL A 98 25.22 -1.74 -7.16
N GLU A 99 26.09 -0.79 -6.81
CA GLU A 99 27.36 -0.65 -7.50
C GLU A 99 28.21 -1.91 -7.28
N PRO A 100 28.83 -2.48 -8.34
CA PRO A 100 29.78 -3.55 -8.17
C PRO A 100 30.96 -3.04 -7.31
N PRO A 101 31.50 -3.87 -6.41
CA PRO A 101 32.68 -3.48 -5.63
C PRO A 101 33.81 -3.06 -6.58
N PRO A 102 34.61 -2.05 -6.20
CA PRO A 102 35.68 -1.57 -7.05
C PRO A 102 36.67 -2.71 -7.34
N SER A 103 37.13 -2.76 -8.59
CA SER A 103 37.91 -3.86 -9.16
C SER A 103 39.25 -4.17 -8.45
N ASN A 104 39.68 -3.30 -7.55
CA ASN A 104 40.89 -3.42 -6.75
C ASN A 104 40.74 -4.31 -5.49
N GLU A 105 39.52 -4.71 -5.10
CA GLU A 105 39.30 -5.64 -3.98
C GLU A 105 39.31 -7.13 -4.39
N MET A 106 39.22 -7.43 -5.69
CA MET A 106 39.29 -8.80 -6.24
C MET A 106 40.73 -9.34 -6.43
N TYR A 107 41.75 -8.52 -6.13
CA TYR A 107 43.17 -8.79 -6.47
C TYR A 107 44.12 -8.67 -5.27
N LEU A 108 43.79 -9.24 -4.11
CA LEU A 108 44.83 -9.63 -3.14
C LEU A 108 45.03 -11.15 -3.19
N PRO A 109 45.88 -11.68 -4.10
CA PRO A 109 46.48 -12.97 -3.82
C PRO A 109 47.24 -12.83 -2.50
N LEU A 110 46.90 -13.69 -1.54
CA LEU A 110 47.67 -13.90 -0.31
C LEU A 110 49.10 -14.30 -0.71
N ILE A 111 49.99 -13.32 -0.88
CA ILE A 111 51.42 -13.60 -0.88
C ILE A 111 51.76 -13.87 0.59
N LYS A 112 51.74 -15.16 0.94
CA LYS A 112 52.33 -15.67 2.16
C LYS A 112 53.83 -15.34 2.10
N ASN A 113 54.30 -14.51 3.03
CA ASN A 113 55.70 -14.47 3.45
C ASN A 113 55.83 -15.22 4.78
#